data_AF-A0A2G2WBM1-F1
#
_entry.id   AF-A0A2G2WBM1-F1
#
_cell.length_a   1.000
_cell.length_b   1.000
_cell.length_c   1.000
_cell.angle_alpha   90.00
_cell.angle_beta   90.00
_cell.angle_gamma   90.00
#
_symmetry.space_group_name_H-M   'P 1'
#
loop_
_entity.id
_entity.type
_entity.pdbx_description
1 polymer ?
#
loop_
_entity_poly.entity_id
_entity_poly.type
_entity_poly.pdbx_seq_one_letter_code
_entity_poly.pdbx_strand_id
1 'polypeptide(L)'
;MSFMKGDLLNRTRRLVKGLAKAEPVWLKAMEQIFGFNPPPARDFGWRVLELKAGVSEEEVMAVADMEYQAEKKGKKKAYSRLKKIARLQGRKPPPNPYPSAIMEIQAEERPFGCDRFYN
;
A
#
# COMPACT_ATOMS: atom_id res chain seq x y z
N MET A 1 19.68 0.87 -0.65
CA MET A 1 18.96 1.86 -1.49
C MET A 1 17.92 2.55 -0.63
N SER A 2 17.96 3.88 -0.47
CA SER A 2 16.85 4.57 0.22
C SER A 2 15.62 4.60 -0.68
N PHE A 3 14.45 4.20 -0.17
CA PHE A 3 13.13 4.24 -0.84
C PHE A 3 12.78 5.57 -1.55
N MET A 4 13.50 6.66 -1.31
CA MET A 4 13.11 8.03 -1.68
C MET A 4 14.13 8.85 -2.48
N LYS A 5 15.20 8.27 -3.02
CA LYS A 5 16.16 9.03 -3.86
C LYS A 5 16.25 8.47 -5.27
N GLY A 6 15.35 8.96 -6.11
CA GLY A 6 15.68 9.28 -7.50
C GLY A 6 15.46 8.20 -8.55
N ASP A 7 14.37 7.44 -8.48
CA ASP A 7 13.90 6.75 -9.69
C ASP A 7 13.24 7.76 -10.66
N LEU A 8 13.29 7.43 -11.96
CA LEU A 8 12.74 8.24 -13.05
C LEU A 8 11.23 8.46 -12.92
N LEU A 9 10.47 7.44 -12.51
CA LEU A 9 9.01 7.46 -12.33
C LEU A 9 8.58 8.43 -11.23
N ASN A 10 9.29 8.46 -10.09
CA ASN A 10 9.01 9.36 -8.99
C ASN A 10 9.36 10.82 -9.34
N ARG A 11 10.41 11.04 -10.15
CA ARG A 11 10.75 12.38 -10.67
C ARG A 11 9.71 12.87 -11.68
N THR A 12 9.33 12.05 -12.65
CA THR A 12 8.32 12.41 -13.65
C THR A 12 6.96 12.65 -13.00
N ARG A 13 6.55 11.80 -12.05
CA ARG A 13 5.31 11.99 -11.27
C ARG A 13 5.28 13.32 -10.52
N ARG A 14 6.39 13.76 -9.91
CA ARG A 14 6.46 15.08 -9.25
C ARG A 14 6.34 16.24 -10.24
N LEU A 15 7.02 16.15 -11.38
CA LEU A 15 6.98 17.19 -12.42
C LEU A 15 5.59 17.32 -13.06
N VAL A 16 4.93 16.18 -13.32
CA VAL A 16 3.55 16.16 -13.85
C VAL A 16 2.55 16.69 -12.82
N LYS A 17 2.64 16.25 -11.54
CA LYS A 17 1.78 16.76 -10.45
C LYS A 17 1.96 18.27 -10.20
N GLY A 18 3.19 18.77 -10.37
CA GLY A 18 3.51 20.19 -10.26
C GLY A 18 3.19 21.01 -11.51
N LEU A 19 2.52 20.40 -12.52
CA LEU A 19 2.19 21.02 -13.81
C LEU A 19 3.40 21.56 -14.60
N ALA A 20 4.61 21.12 -14.24
CA ALA A 20 5.86 21.55 -14.89
C ALA A 20 6.08 20.84 -16.24
N LYS A 21 5.46 19.68 -16.45
CA LYS A 21 5.49 18.91 -17.70
C LYS A 21 4.13 18.27 -17.96
N ALA A 22 3.77 18.13 -19.23
CA ALA A 22 2.60 17.35 -19.65
C ALA A 22 2.78 15.86 -19.32
N GLU A 23 1.66 15.15 -19.10
CA GLU A 23 1.66 13.74 -18.76
C GLU A 23 2.17 12.90 -19.96
N PRO A 24 3.30 12.17 -19.83
CA PRO A 24 3.78 11.32 -20.91
C PRO A 24 2.91 10.07 -21.06
N VAL A 25 2.70 9.62 -22.30
CA VAL A 25 1.86 8.44 -22.63
C VAL A 25 2.34 7.17 -21.92
N TRP A 26 3.66 7.00 -21.76
CA TRP A 26 4.24 5.85 -21.07
C TRP A 26 4.06 5.88 -19.56
N LEU A 27 3.72 7.03 -18.95
CA LEU A 27 3.64 7.16 -17.50
C LEU A 27 2.59 6.24 -16.90
N LYS A 28 1.39 6.18 -17.49
CA LYS A 28 0.30 5.31 -17.02
C LYS A 28 0.66 3.83 -17.09
N ALA A 29 1.28 3.40 -18.18
CA ALA A 29 1.73 2.01 -18.33
C ALA A 29 2.82 1.68 -17.30
N MET A 30 3.77 2.58 -17.09
CA MET A 30 4.84 2.40 -16.12
C MET A 30 4.31 2.42 -14.68
N GLU A 31 3.30 3.25 -14.37
CA GLU A 31 2.59 3.23 -13.09
C GLU A 31 1.78 1.95 -12.87
N GLN A 32 1.27 1.31 -13.92
CA GLN A 32 0.62 0.00 -13.79
C GLN A 32 1.64 -1.11 -13.56
N ILE A 33 2.78 -1.10 -14.27
CA ILE A 33 3.82 -2.11 -14.16
C ILE A 33 4.53 -2.05 -12.79
N PHE A 34 4.86 -0.84 -12.32
CA PHE A 34 5.52 -0.63 -11.02
C PHE A 34 4.54 -0.33 -9.88
N GLY A 35 3.25 -0.21 -10.18
CA GLY A 35 2.17 -0.04 -9.19
C GLY A 35 1.74 -1.32 -8.51
N PHE A 36 2.48 -2.42 -8.74
CA PHE A 36 2.30 -3.65 -7.99
C PHE A 36 2.50 -3.33 -6.50
N ASN A 37 1.40 -3.38 -5.75
CA ASN A 37 1.43 -3.30 -4.30
C ASN A 37 1.61 -4.75 -3.83
N PRO A 38 2.86 -5.18 -3.53
CA PRO A 38 3.12 -6.57 -3.21
C PRO A 38 2.26 -7.04 -2.04
N PRO A 39 1.83 -8.32 -2.04
CA PRO A 39 1.13 -8.87 -0.89
C PRO A 39 2.05 -8.76 0.34
N PRO A 40 1.49 -8.57 1.55
CA PRO A 40 2.30 -8.38 2.76
C PRO A 40 3.35 -9.47 3.01
N ALA A 41 3.06 -10.71 2.60
CA ALA A 41 4.02 -11.82 2.67
C ALA A 41 5.30 -11.59 1.85
N ARG A 42 5.19 -10.90 0.70
CA ARG A 42 6.32 -10.58 -0.17
C ARG A 42 7.18 -9.47 0.42
N ASP A 43 6.58 -8.43 0.97
CA ASP A 43 7.31 -7.38 1.69
C ASP A 43 8.07 -7.94 2.89
N PHE A 44 7.42 -8.82 3.65
CA PHE A 44 8.05 -9.52 4.76
C PHE A 44 9.22 -10.40 4.32
N GLY A 45 9.02 -11.22 3.28
CA GLY A 45 10.08 -12.09 2.75
C GLY A 45 11.29 -11.31 2.24
N TRP A 46 11.07 -10.19 1.55
CA TRP A 46 12.16 -9.30 1.15
C TRP A 46 12.91 -8.73 2.36
N ARG A 47 12.18 -8.32 3.40
CA ARG A 47 12.80 -7.77 4.61
C ARG A 47 13.66 -8.78 5.34
N VAL A 48 13.20 -10.03 5.43
CA VAL A 48 13.98 -11.16 5.96
C VAL A 48 15.28 -11.35 5.17
N LEU A 49 15.23 -11.29 3.84
CA LEU A 49 16.41 -11.41 2.99
C LEU A 49 17.40 -10.25 3.18
N GLU A 50 16.92 -9.03 3.35
CA GLU A 50 17.77 -7.86 3.63
C GLU A 50 18.54 -7.99 4.95
N LEU A 51 17.93 -8.63 5.95
CA LEU A 51 18.47 -8.78 7.30
C LEU A 51 19.38 -10.01 7.46
N LYS A 52 19.42 -10.94 6.50
CA LYS A 52 20.10 -12.26 6.57
C LYS A 52 21.65 -12.19 6.61
N ALA A 53 22.26 -11.06 6.95
CA ALA A 53 23.71 -10.86 6.98
C ALA A 53 24.42 -11.58 8.15
N GLY A 54 24.43 -12.92 8.14
CA GLY A 54 25.14 -13.76 9.12
C GLY A 54 24.46 -13.88 10.50
N VAL A 55 23.21 -13.44 10.60
CA VAL A 55 22.38 -13.48 11.82
C VAL A 55 21.55 -14.77 11.84
N SER A 56 21.19 -15.25 13.03
CA SER A 56 20.30 -16.39 13.18
C SER A 56 18.93 -16.10 12.54
N GLU A 57 18.31 -17.11 11.93
CA GLU A 57 17.04 -16.92 11.21
C GLU A 57 15.91 -16.48 12.15
N GLU A 58 15.95 -16.93 13.41
CA GLU A 58 14.99 -16.56 14.44
C GLU A 58 15.04 -15.06 14.78
N GLU A 59 16.25 -14.51 14.96
CA GLU A 59 16.45 -13.08 15.20
C GLU A 59 15.99 -12.25 14.00
N VAL A 60 16.33 -12.69 12.79
CA VAL A 60 15.91 -12.01 11.55
C VAL A 60 14.39 -11.95 11.45
N MET A 61 13.70 -13.07 11.67
CA MET A 61 12.23 -13.11 11.64
C MET A 61 11.60 -12.24 12.73
N ALA A 62 12.14 -12.29 13.96
CA ALA A 62 11.63 -11.48 15.07
C ALA A 62 11.75 -9.96 14.79
N VAL A 63 12.89 -9.53 14.24
CA VAL A 63 13.10 -8.12 13.85
C VAL A 63 12.14 -7.72 12.72
N ALA A 64 12.02 -8.55 11.68
CA ALA A 64 11.10 -8.29 10.57
C ALA A 64 9.64 -8.19 11.05
N ASP A 65 9.21 -9.06 11.97
CA ASP A 65 7.87 -9.04 12.55
C ASP A 65 7.63 -7.77 13.36
N MET A 66 8.59 -7.38 14.21
CA MET A 66 8.49 -6.14 14.99
C MET A 66 8.36 -4.91 14.10
N GLU A 67 9.17 -4.81 13.04
CA GLU A 67 9.12 -3.72 12.08
C GLU A 67 7.77 -3.69 11.33
N TYR A 68 7.30 -4.83 10.84
CA TYR A 68 6.00 -4.93 10.16
C TYR A 68 4.84 -4.51 11.06
N GLN A 69 4.83 -4.95 12.32
CA GLN A 69 3.80 -4.56 13.30
C GLN A 69 3.87 -3.06 13.62
N ALA A 70 5.06 -2.48 13.73
CA ALA A 70 5.25 -1.06 13.96
C ALA A 70 4.69 -0.24 12.77
N GLU A 71 5.01 -0.63 11.55
CA GLU A 71 4.46 0.00 10.33
C GLU A 71 2.94 -0.11 10.27
N LYS A 72 2.39 -1.30 10.52
CA LYS A 72 0.94 -1.55 10.52
C LYS A 72 0.23 -0.66 11.55
N LYS A 73 0.79 -0.54 12.76
CA LYS A 73 0.28 0.37 13.80
C LYS A 73 0.36 1.84 13.35
N GLY A 74 1.47 2.26 12.74
CA GLY A 74 1.66 3.61 12.20
C GLY A 74 0.64 3.96 11.11
N LYS A 75 0.49 3.08 10.11
CA LYS A 75 -0.46 3.22 9.00
C LYS A 75 -1.91 3.26 9.49
N LYS A 76 -2.30 2.44 10.48
CA LYS A 76 -3.63 2.50 11.12
C LYS A 76 -3.88 3.83 11.84
N LYS A 77 -2.89 4.34 12.59
CA LYS A 77 -2.97 5.66 13.24
C LYS A 77 -3.13 6.77 12.20
N ALA A 78 -2.33 6.76 11.14
CA ALA A 78 -2.42 7.72 10.04
C ALA A 78 -3.80 7.67 9.35
N TYR A 79 -4.29 6.46 9.03
CA TYR A 79 -5.63 6.26 8.46
C TYR A 79 -6.73 6.84 9.35
N SER A 80 -6.67 6.60 10.66
CA SER A 80 -7.66 7.14 11.61
C SER A 80 -7.68 8.67 11.62
N ARG A 81 -6.52 9.32 11.50
CA ARG A 81 -6.39 10.79 11.40
C ARG A 81 -6.95 11.30 10.09
N LEU A 82 -6.55 10.69 8.96
CA LEU A 82 -7.03 11.06 7.63
C LEU A 82 -8.56 10.88 7.51
N LYS A 83 -9.11 9.82 8.10
CA LYS A 83 -10.56 9.57 8.14
C LYS A 83 -11.31 10.67 8.89
N LYS A 84 -10.75 11.16 10.01
CA LYS A 84 -11.33 12.30 10.75
C LYS A 84 -11.31 13.57 9.91
N ILE A 85 -10.18 13.88 9.28
CA ILE A 85 -10.02 15.05 8.41
C ILE A 85 -11.00 14.99 7.22
N ALA A 86 -11.10 13.84 6.54
CA ALA A 86 -12.00 13.66 5.41
C ALA A 86 -13.46 13.89 5.80
N ARG A 87 -13.89 13.39 6.97
CA ARG A 87 -15.23 13.63 7.51
C ARG A 87 -15.49 15.11 7.77
N LEU A 88 -14.54 15.81 8.41
CA LEU A 88 -14.65 17.26 8.65
C LEU A 88 -14.72 18.07 7.35
N GLN A 89 -14.05 17.61 6.30
CA GLN A 89 -14.07 18.22 4.97
C GLN A 89 -15.28 17.81 4.11
N GLY A 90 -16.15 16.92 4.59
CA GLY A 90 -17.26 16.37 3.81
C GLY A 90 -16.82 15.48 2.63
N ARG A 91 -15.57 15.00 2.62
CA ARG A 91 -15.00 14.15 1.56
C ARG A 91 -15.08 12.67 1.92
N LYS A 92 -15.08 11.80 0.91
CA LYS A 92 -14.97 10.34 1.11
C LYS A 92 -13.62 10.01 1.76
N PRO A 93 -13.60 9.20 2.84
CA PRO A 93 -12.34 8.80 3.47
C PRO A 93 -11.50 7.94 2.52
N PRO A 94 -10.16 7.95 2.68
CA PRO A 94 -9.29 7.08 1.88
C PRO A 94 -9.63 5.59 2.10
N PRO A 95 -9.19 4.70 1.20
CA PRO A 95 -9.32 3.26 1.41
C PRO A 95 -8.57 2.81 2.67
N ASN A 96 -9.11 1.80 3.36
CA ASN A 96 -8.44 1.23 4.53
C ASN A 96 -7.17 0.51 4.09
N PRO A 97 -5.97 0.85 4.62
CA PRO A 97 -4.71 0.22 4.22
C PRO A 97 -4.61 -1.26 4.62
N TYR A 98 -5.36 -1.71 5.63
CA TYR A 98 -5.40 -3.10 6.06
C TYR A 98 -6.85 -3.48 6.42
N PRO A 99 -7.68 -3.87 5.45
CA PRO A 99 -9.02 -4.41 5.72
C PRO A 99 -8.94 -5.73 6.50
N SER A 100 -10.00 -6.07 7.22
CA SER A 100 -10.13 -7.41 7.79
C SER A 100 -10.51 -8.39 6.68
N ALA A 101 -10.18 -9.67 6.86
CA ALA A 101 -10.54 -10.72 5.89
C ALA A 101 -12.05 -10.72 5.59
N ILE A 102 -12.90 -10.51 6.60
CA ILE A 102 -14.35 -10.40 6.41
C ILE A 102 -14.70 -9.21 5.50
N MET A 103 -14.05 -8.06 5.67
CA MET A 103 -14.31 -6.90 4.81
C MET A 103 -13.83 -7.11 3.37
N GLU A 104 -12.75 -7.86 3.17
CA GLU A 104 -12.27 -8.22 1.83
C GLU A 104 -13.28 -9.14 1.12
N ILE A 105 -13.73 -10.20 1.80
CA ILE A 105 -14.76 -11.12 1.30
C ILE A 105 -16.04 -10.34 0.99
N GLN A 106 -16.52 -9.51 1.92
CA GLN A 106 -17.71 -8.69 1.68
C GLN A 106 -17.55 -7.74 0.49
N ALA A 107 -16.37 -7.16 0.28
CA ALA A 107 -16.12 -6.27 -0.84
C ALA A 107 -16.14 -7.03 -2.18
N GLU A 108 -15.62 -8.26 -2.20
CA GLU A 108 -15.63 -9.15 -3.34
C GLU A 108 -17.04 -9.69 -3.65
N GLU A 109 -17.82 -10.02 -2.62
CA GLU A 109 -19.17 -10.58 -2.76
C GLU A 109 -20.26 -9.53 -3.03
N ARG A 110 -20.05 -8.28 -2.62
CA ARG A 110 -21.05 -7.18 -2.76
C ARG A 110 -21.67 -7.04 -4.16
N PRO A 111 -20.92 -7.16 -5.28
CA PRO A 111 -21.49 -7.07 -6.63
C PRO A 111 -22.51 -8.18 -6.92
N PHE A 112 -22.28 -9.37 -6.37
CA PHE A 112 -23.06 -10.58 -6.65
C PHE A 112 -24.22 -10.79 -5.66
N GLY A 113 -24.41 -9.86 -4.71
CA GLY A 113 -25.43 -9.98 -3.67
C GLY A 113 -26.85 -10.03 -4.22
N CYS A 114 -27.19 -9.18 -5.20
CA CYS A 114 -28.51 -9.19 -5.84
C CYS A 114 -28.74 -10.47 -6.66
N ASP A 115 -27.75 -10.91 -7.42
CA ASP A 115 -27.87 -12.08 -8.29
C ASP A 115 -28.20 -13.38 -7.51
N ARG A 116 -27.78 -13.50 -6.24
CA ARG A 116 -28.06 -14.68 -5.42
C ARG A 116 -29.53 -14.81 -4.97
N PHE A 117 -30.28 -13.71 -4.88
CA PHE A 117 -31.64 -13.70 -4.33
C PHE A 117 -32.75 -13.56 -5.39
N TYR A 118 -32.42 -13.11 -6.60
CA TYR A 118 -33.39 -12.83 -7.67
C TYR A 118 -33.21 -13.73 -8.91
N ASN A 119 -32.53 -14.87 -8.75
CA ASN A 119 -32.46 -15.95 -9.73
C ASN A 119 -33.58 -16.97 -9.53
#